data_AF-A0A9X0WN19-F1
#
_entry.id   AF-A0A9X0WN19-F1
#
_cell.length_a   1.000
_cell.length_b   1.000
_cell.length_c   1.000
_cell.angle_alpha   90.00
_cell.angle_beta   90.00
_cell.angle_gamma   90.00
#
_symmetry.space_group_name_H-M   'P 1'
#
loop_
_entity.id
_entity.type
_entity.pdbx_description
1 polymer ?
#
loop_
_entity_poly.entity_id
_entity_poly.type
_entity_poly.pdbx_seq_one_letter_code
_entity_poly.pdbx_strand_id
1 'polypeptide(L)'
;MKKSIFRGSFYESRRLRHDGFIDYMVKDTNSRKIYTKPFSIARKLFSFMGILFMFGFSALMESEIHHPDPDAPFDTWGINFYPLWLFFLCWFLWFLACRKNLRRKYDAKIPYTSILNSNLYLIWLVFVLNLFFITFIGKYLTILGLLLFYVLTGIILFMIIQSRMKSLKTRLYGVQDPSATAKQQKFIEVITGLGGLIVVGWLALKFLFPQVGEVKADFLGTISFIGMVFFGNIITLGMLVVMMLPYSLYGYYRNKYSEEYREFEGKSLEEWYGKKYLNKHKELLKDKNEEINL
;
A
#
# COMPACT_ATOMS: atom_id res chain seq x y z
N MET A 1 -27.75 12.14 -1.67
CA MET A 1 -26.44 12.21 -0.96
C MET A 1 -25.47 11.18 -1.52
N LYS A 2 -24.24 11.57 -1.88
CA LYS A 2 -23.19 10.59 -2.25
C LYS A 2 -22.86 9.72 -1.03
N LYS A 3 -23.37 8.49 -0.95
CA LYS A 3 -23.01 7.54 0.12
C LYS A 3 -21.49 7.31 0.16
N SER A 4 -20.89 7.39 1.35
CA SER A 4 -19.45 7.13 1.60
C SER A 4 -19.16 5.63 1.56
N ILE A 5 -17.99 5.20 1.11
CA ILE A 5 -17.62 3.77 1.09
C ILE A 5 -17.47 3.14 2.49
N PHE A 6 -17.55 3.91 3.58
CA PHE A 6 -17.44 3.44 4.97
C PHE A 6 -18.80 3.28 5.69
N ARG A 7 -19.89 3.66 5.01
CA ARG A 7 -21.26 3.66 5.54
C ARG A 7 -22.15 2.54 4.99
N GLY A 8 -21.57 1.54 4.32
CA GLY A 8 -22.32 0.38 3.85
C GLY A 8 -22.86 -0.44 5.00
N SER A 9 -24.01 -1.08 4.79
CA SER A 9 -24.57 -2.09 5.68
C SER A 9 -23.79 -3.41 5.60
N PHE A 10 -24.07 -4.34 6.51
CA PHE A 10 -23.52 -5.70 6.45
C PHE A 10 -23.84 -6.41 5.11
N TYR A 11 -25.09 -6.33 4.64
CA TYR A 11 -25.49 -6.96 3.37
C TYR A 11 -24.82 -6.30 2.15
N GLU A 12 -24.62 -4.99 2.18
CA GLU A 12 -23.88 -4.25 1.14
C GLU A 12 -22.40 -4.64 1.16
N SER A 13 -21.76 -4.70 2.34
CA SER A 13 -20.33 -5.01 2.48
C SER A 13 -19.97 -6.41 2.00
N ARG A 14 -20.90 -7.37 2.07
CA ARG A 14 -20.71 -8.71 1.48
C ARG A 14 -20.47 -8.67 -0.03
N ARG A 15 -21.00 -7.68 -0.76
CA ARG A 15 -20.79 -7.55 -2.21
C ARG A 15 -19.35 -7.21 -2.57
N LEU A 16 -18.56 -6.68 -1.64
CA LEU A 16 -17.11 -6.49 -1.83
C LEU A 16 -16.39 -7.82 -2.10
N ARG A 17 -16.96 -8.95 -1.66
CA ARG A 17 -16.44 -10.30 -1.95
C ARG A 17 -16.46 -10.65 -3.45
N HIS A 18 -17.19 -9.92 -4.28
CA HIS A 18 -17.14 -10.08 -5.74
C HIS A 18 -16.02 -9.28 -6.42
N ASP A 19 -15.22 -8.51 -5.68
CA ASP A 19 -13.98 -7.93 -6.22
C ASP A 19 -12.88 -8.99 -6.27
N GLY A 20 -12.31 -9.21 -7.46
CA GLY A 20 -11.32 -10.27 -7.69
C GLY A 20 -10.06 -10.14 -6.82
N PHE A 21 -9.61 -8.91 -6.54
CA PHE A 21 -8.45 -8.70 -5.66
C PHE A 21 -8.76 -9.02 -4.21
N ILE A 22 -9.94 -8.61 -3.73
CA ILE A 22 -10.38 -9.00 -2.40
C ILE A 22 -10.43 -10.55 -2.35
N ASP A 23 -10.81 -11.22 -3.46
CA ASP A 23 -11.10 -12.67 -3.50
C ASP A 23 -9.86 -13.50 -3.39
N TYR A 24 -8.94 -13.17 -4.26
CA TYR A 24 -7.59 -13.62 -4.18
C TYR A 24 -7.00 -13.41 -2.78
N MET A 25 -7.04 -12.19 -2.23
CA MET A 25 -6.41 -11.89 -0.94
C MET A 25 -7.06 -12.64 0.24
N VAL A 26 -8.37 -12.82 0.27
CA VAL A 26 -9.02 -13.60 1.34
C VAL A 26 -8.68 -15.09 1.23
N LYS A 27 -8.71 -15.66 0.01
CA LYS A 27 -8.32 -17.07 -0.21
C LYS A 27 -6.87 -17.31 0.17
N ASP A 28 -5.97 -16.43 -0.26
CA ASP A 28 -4.55 -16.48 0.06
C ASP A 28 -4.29 -16.31 1.58
N THR A 29 -4.97 -15.37 2.23
CA THR A 29 -4.77 -15.14 3.66
C THR A 29 -5.31 -16.25 4.55
N ASN A 30 -6.41 -16.87 4.15
CA ASN A 30 -6.97 -18.01 4.88
C ASN A 30 -6.15 -19.29 4.68
N SER A 31 -5.42 -19.45 3.57
CA SER A 31 -4.58 -20.63 3.32
C SER A 31 -3.20 -20.56 3.97
N ARG A 32 -2.69 -19.35 4.29
CA ARG A 32 -1.33 -19.17 4.81
C ARG A 32 -1.22 -19.42 6.31
N LYS A 33 -0.32 -20.33 6.66
CA LYS A 33 0.06 -20.63 8.06
C LYS A 33 0.63 -19.42 8.82
N ILE A 34 1.18 -18.41 8.14
CA ILE A 34 1.80 -17.23 8.78
C ILE A 34 0.82 -16.44 9.67
N TYR A 35 -0.48 -16.52 9.38
CA TYR A 35 -1.51 -15.81 10.15
C TYR A 35 -2.00 -16.59 11.36
N THR A 36 -1.57 -17.84 11.54
CA THR A 36 -1.87 -18.66 12.71
C THR A 36 -1.05 -18.22 13.93
N LYS A 37 -1.45 -18.74 15.11
CA LYS A 37 -0.80 -18.44 16.40
C LYS A 37 0.66 -18.91 16.50
N PRO A 38 1.04 -20.13 16.04
CA PRO A 38 2.43 -20.59 16.06
C PRO A 38 3.39 -19.65 15.32
N PHE A 39 2.96 -19.07 14.20
CA PHE A 39 3.76 -18.14 13.39
C PHE A 39 3.70 -16.68 13.88
N SER A 40 3.18 -16.42 15.07
CA SER A 40 3.15 -15.07 15.63
C SER A 40 4.55 -14.51 15.93
N ILE A 41 5.52 -15.35 16.27
CA ILE A 41 6.92 -14.96 16.49
C ILE A 41 7.56 -14.53 15.16
N ALA A 42 7.40 -15.33 14.10
CA ALA A 42 7.93 -15.02 12.78
C ALA A 42 7.45 -13.65 12.25
N ARG A 43 6.16 -13.31 12.45
CA ARG A 43 5.64 -11.99 12.08
C ARG A 43 6.26 -10.84 12.86
N LYS A 44 6.53 -11.03 14.16
CA LYS A 44 7.23 -10.03 14.99
C LYS A 44 8.67 -9.86 14.53
N LEU A 45 9.37 -10.96 14.24
CA LEU A 45 10.74 -10.94 13.72
C LEU A 45 10.80 -10.22 12.36
N PHE A 46 9.88 -10.52 11.44
CA PHE A 46 9.80 -9.82 10.16
C PHE A 46 9.54 -8.32 10.33
N SER A 47 8.68 -7.95 11.29
CA SER A 47 8.43 -6.54 11.62
C SER A 47 9.69 -5.85 12.16
N PHE A 48 10.45 -6.53 13.02
CA PHE A 48 11.72 -6.03 13.54
C PHE A 48 12.77 -5.85 12.43
N MET A 49 12.89 -6.84 11.55
CA MET A 49 13.78 -6.78 10.39
C MET A 49 13.43 -5.61 9.45
N GLY A 50 12.14 -5.35 9.23
CA GLY A 50 11.70 -4.19 8.45
C GLY A 50 12.11 -2.85 9.09
N ILE A 51 12.02 -2.73 10.41
CA ILE A 51 12.51 -1.52 11.12
C ILE A 51 14.03 -1.40 10.97
N LEU A 52 14.77 -2.50 11.13
CA LEU A 52 16.23 -2.49 10.97
C LEU A 52 16.63 -2.10 9.55
N PHE A 53 15.90 -2.58 8.53
CA PHE A 53 16.09 -2.15 7.14
C PHE A 53 15.90 -0.64 6.98
N MET A 54 14.81 -0.08 7.52
CA MET A 54 14.55 1.37 7.44
C MET A 54 15.59 2.22 8.19
N PHE A 55 16.08 1.72 9.32
CA PHE A 55 17.16 2.35 10.08
C PHE A 55 18.45 2.32 9.28
N GLY A 56 18.83 1.13 8.78
CA GLY A 56 20.01 0.95 7.93
C GLY A 56 19.94 1.86 6.70
N PHE A 57 18.78 1.99 6.07
CA PHE A 57 18.59 2.88 4.93
C PHE A 57 18.78 4.36 5.28
N SER A 58 18.29 4.81 6.45
CA SER A 58 18.54 6.19 6.93
C SER A 58 20.02 6.42 7.28
N ALA A 59 20.68 5.43 7.89
CA ALA A 59 22.11 5.50 8.20
C ALA A 59 22.98 5.51 6.94
N LEU A 60 22.61 4.72 5.92
CA LEU A 60 23.26 4.75 4.60
C LEU A 60 23.12 6.14 3.97
N MET A 61 21.93 6.72 3.96
CA MET A 61 21.69 8.09 3.48
C MET A 61 22.55 9.13 4.21
N GLU A 62 22.70 9.01 5.53
CA GLU A 62 23.55 9.90 6.31
C GLU A 62 25.03 9.78 5.87
N SER A 63 25.50 8.55 5.66
CA SER A 63 26.87 8.26 5.22
C SER A 63 27.15 8.81 3.82
N GLU A 64 26.30 8.50 2.84
CA GLU A 64 26.47 8.93 1.44
C GLU A 64 26.46 10.46 1.27
N ILE A 65 25.77 11.18 2.16
CA ILE A 65 25.70 12.64 2.10
C ILE A 65 26.90 13.32 2.77
N HIS A 66 27.40 12.78 3.89
CA HIS A 66 28.56 13.35 4.59
C HIS A 66 29.90 12.88 4.02
N HIS A 67 29.94 11.69 3.45
CA HIS A 67 31.11 11.04 2.87
C HIS A 67 30.77 10.45 1.50
N PRO A 68 30.51 11.31 0.50
CA PRO A 68 30.15 10.85 -0.84
C PRO A 68 31.30 10.09 -1.49
N ASP A 69 30.99 8.95 -2.10
CA ASP A 69 31.94 8.19 -2.92
C ASP A 69 32.25 8.97 -4.22
N PRO A 70 33.52 9.34 -4.48
CA PRO A 70 33.90 10.05 -5.70
C PRO A 70 33.67 9.24 -6.99
N ASP A 71 33.58 7.91 -6.91
CA ASP A 71 33.36 7.03 -8.05
C ASP A 71 31.87 6.68 -8.26
N ALA A 72 30.97 7.30 -7.50
CA ALA A 72 29.53 7.06 -7.63
C ALA A 72 29.00 7.43 -9.04
N PRO A 73 28.09 6.64 -9.62
CA PRO A 73 27.56 6.88 -10.97
C PRO A 73 26.67 8.13 -11.06
N PHE A 74 26.21 8.65 -9.92
CA PHE A 74 25.39 9.83 -9.83
C PHE A 74 25.83 10.67 -8.65
N ASP A 75 25.93 11.97 -8.89
CA ASP A 75 26.15 12.92 -7.82
C ASP A 75 24.86 13.17 -7.03
N THR A 76 25.00 13.40 -5.73
CA THR A 76 23.86 13.76 -4.87
C THR A 76 23.63 15.27 -4.84
N TRP A 77 22.42 15.67 -4.42
CA TRP A 77 22.05 17.05 -4.18
C TRP A 77 22.66 17.63 -2.89
N GLY A 78 23.41 16.82 -2.12
CA GLY A 78 24.06 17.23 -0.86
C GLY A 78 23.11 17.49 0.30
N ILE A 79 21.80 17.21 0.15
CA ILE A 79 20.79 17.36 1.19
C ILE A 79 20.30 15.97 1.60
N ASN A 80 20.43 15.61 2.88
CA ASN A 80 19.82 14.39 3.40
C ASN A 80 18.32 14.62 3.67
N PHE A 81 17.46 14.14 2.75
CA PHE A 81 16.01 14.21 2.89
C PHE A 81 15.42 13.16 3.85
N TYR A 82 16.18 12.14 4.25
CA TYR A 82 15.74 11.11 5.19
C TYR A 82 16.75 10.88 6.35
N PRO A 83 16.98 11.92 7.17
CA PRO A 83 17.90 11.86 8.31
C PRO A 83 17.33 10.99 9.44
N LEU A 84 18.21 10.60 10.37
CA LEU A 84 17.87 9.69 11.48
C LEU A 84 16.69 10.19 12.33
N TRP A 85 16.57 11.50 12.58
CA TRP A 85 15.44 12.03 13.35
C TRP A 85 14.09 11.79 12.65
N LEU A 86 14.05 11.89 11.32
CA LEU A 86 12.84 11.64 10.53
C LEU A 86 12.50 10.15 10.51
N PHE A 87 13.52 9.28 10.44
CA PHE A 87 13.34 7.84 10.65
C PHE A 87 12.65 7.57 12.01
N PHE A 88 13.15 8.14 13.11
CA PHE A 88 12.56 7.92 14.44
C PHE A 88 11.12 8.45 14.52
N LEU A 89 10.82 9.59 13.90
CA LEU A 89 9.46 10.12 13.81
C LEU A 89 8.53 9.16 13.05
N CYS A 90 8.92 8.72 11.85
CA CYS A 90 8.11 7.80 11.06
C CYS A 90 7.92 6.45 11.76
N TRP A 91 8.98 5.92 12.36
CA TRP A 91 8.93 4.70 13.16
C TRP A 91 7.94 4.83 14.33
N PHE A 92 7.99 5.95 15.07
CA PHE A 92 7.09 6.21 16.18
C PHE A 92 5.63 6.28 15.72
N LEU A 93 5.34 7.00 14.63
CA LEU A 93 3.98 7.08 14.06
C LEU A 93 3.47 5.72 13.58
N TRP A 94 4.31 4.96 12.88
CA TRP A 94 3.99 3.60 12.43
C TRP A 94 3.74 2.66 13.62
N PHE A 95 4.55 2.77 14.67
CA PHE A 95 4.38 2.01 15.91
C PHE A 95 3.06 2.33 16.59
N LEU A 96 2.68 3.61 16.73
CA LEU A 96 1.39 4.03 17.29
C LEU A 96 0.21 3.47 16.47
N ALA A 97 0.30 3.54 15.14
CA ALA A 97 -0.72 2.99 14.25
C ALA A 97 -0.83 1.46 14.41
N CYS A 98 0.29 0.74 14.42
CA CYS A 98 0.31 -0.70 14.67
C CYS A 98 -0.26 -1.05 16.05
N ARG A 99 0.11 -0.31 17.09
CA ARG A 99 -0.38 -0.51 18.45
C ARG A 99 -1.90 -0.34 18.54
N LYS A 100 -2.45 0.68 17.88
CA LYS A 100 -3.90 0.92 17.77
C LYS A 100 -4.59 -0.25 17.05
N ASN A 101 -4.05 -0.69 15.92
CA ASN A 101 -4.60 -1.78 15.12
C ASN A 101 -4.57 -3.12 15.87
N LEU A 102 -3.55 -3.36 16.69
CA LEU A 102 -3.38 -4.59 17.48
C LEU A 102 -4.14 -4.60 18.82
N ARG A 103 -4.69 -3.47 19.29
CA ARG A 103 -5.33 -3.35 20.62
C ARG A 103 -6.60 -4.21 20.78
N ARG A 104 -7.33 -4.44 19.68
CA ARG A 104 -8.58 -5.23 19.65
C ARG A 104 -8.42 -6.42 18.70
N LYS A 105 -7.43 -7.27 18.99
CA LYS A 105 -7.05 -8.40 18.14
C LYS A 105 -7.66 -9.70 18.68
N TYR A 106 -8.43 -10.33 17.81
CA TYR A 106 -8.96 -11.68 17.95
C TYR A 106 -8.65 -12.47 16.68
N ASP A 107 -8.83 -13.79 16.70
CA ASP A 107 -8.22 -14.70 15.72
C ASP A 107 -8.64 -14.43 14.26
N ALA A 108 -9.93 -14.25 13.97
CA ALA A 108 -10.43 -13.94 12.63
C ALA A 108 -9.96 -12.56 12.09
N LYS A 109 -9.49 -11.67 12.97
CA LYS A 109 -9.00 -10.32 12.60
C LYS A 109 -7.50 -10.29 12.30
N ILE A 110 -6.78 -11.36 12.64
CA ILE A 110 -5.32 -11.42 12.54
C ILE A 110 -4.80 -11.13 11.13
N PRO A 111 -5.33 -11.73 10.04
CA PRO A 111 -4.80 -11.51 8.71
C PRO A 111 -4.98 -10.06 8.26
N TYR A 112 -6.19 -9.51 8.39
CA TYR A 112 -6.53 -8.13 8.03
C TYR A 112 -5.66 -7.10 8.76
N THR A 113 -5.47 -7.28 10.07
CA THR A 113 -4.66 -6.36 10.88
C THR A 113 -3.18 -6.45 10.50
N SER A 114 -2.70 -7.66 10.22
CA SER A 114 -1.30 -7.88 9.83
C SER A 114 -1.02 -7.22 8.48
N ILE A 115 -1.89 -7.42 7.49
CA ILE A 115 -1.76 -6.80 6.17
C ILE A 115 -1.93 -5.28 6.25
N LEU A 116 -2.85 -4.77 7.07
CA LEU A 116 -2.99 -3.33 7.27
C LEU A 116 -1.70 -2.70 7.80
N ASN A 117 -1.06 -3.32 8.80
CA ASN A 117 0.22 -2.84 9.32
C ASN A 117 1.35 -2.96 8.29
N SER A 118 1.36 -4.03 7.47
CA SER A 118 2.28 -4.16 6.34
C SER A 118 2.06 -3.08 5.30
N ASN A 119 0.81 -2.73 4.98
CA ASN A 119 0.49 -1.64 4.05
C ASN A 119 0.98 -0.29 4.56
N LEU A 120 0.81 -0.02 5.86
CA LEU A 120 1.36 1.20 6.49
C LEU A 120 2.89 1.23 6.41
N TYR A 121 3.56 0.08 6.56
CA TYR A 121 5.00 -0.04 6.36
C TYR A 121 5.38 0.21 4.89
N LEU A 122 4.64 -0.33 3.93
CA LEU A 122 4.89 -0.09 2.50
C LEU A 122 4.68 1.38 2.10
N ILE A 123 3.69 2.06 2.68
CA ILE A 123 3.50 3.51 2.49
C ILE A 123 4.72 4.27 3.03
N TRP A 124 5.21 3.90 4.21
CA TRP A 124 6.44 4.47 4.75
C TRP A 124 7.63 4.19 3.84
N LEU A 125 7.77 2.98 3.31
CA LEU A 125 8.84 2.62 2.37
C LEU A 125 8.80 3.46 1.10
N VAL A 126 7.62 3.61 0.49
CA VAL A 126 7.47 4.45 -0.71
C VAL A 126 7.83 5.89 -0.40
N PHE A 127 7.38 6.42 0.74
CA PHE A 127 7.77 7.76 1.18
C PHE A 127 9.30 7.90 1.31
N VAL A 128 9.96 6.96 1.97
CA VAL A 128 11.42 6.94 2.13
C VAL A 128 12.14 6.82 0.79
N LEU A 129 11.69 5.96 -0.10
CA LEU A 129 12.26 5.83 -1.45
C LEU A 129 12.10 7.12 -2.26
N ASN A 130 10.97 7.83 -2.12
CA ASN A 130 10.81 9.13 -2.76
C ASN A 130 11.83 10.14 -2.22
N LEU A 131 12.02 10.24 -0.91
CA LEU A 131 13.02 11.13 -0.30
C LEU A 131 14.45 10.75 -0.76
N PHE A 132 14.76 9.46 -0.82
CA PHE A 132 16.00 8.95 -1.37
C PHE A 132 16.20 9.41 -2.81
N PHE A 133 15.24 9.16 -3.70
CA PHE A 133 15.40 9.51 -5.11
C PHE A 133 15.44 11.03 -5.37
N ILE A 134 14.77 11.86 -4.56
CA ILE A 134 14.91 13.33 -4.61
C ILE A 134 16.38 13.72 -4.40
N THR A 135 17.09 13.00 -3.54
CA THR A 135 18.49 13.28 -3.24
C THR A 135 19.40 13.12 -4.46
N PHE A 136 19.06 12.24 -5.40
CA PHE A 136 19.81 12.08 -6.65
C PHE A 136 19.23 12.95 -7.77
N ILE A 137 17.92 12.86 -7.99
CA ILE A 137 17.24 13.53 -9.11
C ILE A 137 17.25 15.05 -8.94
N GLY A 138 17.20 15.55 -7.71
CA GLY A 138 17.12 16.98 -7.43
C GLY A 138 18.36 17.78 -7.83
N LYS A 139 19.53 17.12 -8.01
CA LYS A 139 20.70 17.77 -8.63
C LYS A 139 20.50 18.03 -10.13
N TYR A 140 19.76 17.17 -10.81
CA TYR A 140 19.56 17.22 -12.26
C TYR A 140 18.26 17.95 -12.67
N LEU A 141 17.30 18.09 -11.76
CA LEU A 141 16.07 18.84 -11.99
C LEU A 141 16.14 20.23 -11.33
N THR A 142 15.59 21.23 -12.01
CA THR A 142 15.29 22.51 -11.36
C THR A 142 14.18 22.32 -10.31
N ILE A 143 14.03 23.27 -9.38
CA ILE A 143 12.92 23.27 -8.42
C ILE A 143 11.57 23.17 -9.15
N LEU A 144 11.42 23.86 -10.29
CA LEU A 144 10.24 23.75 -11.15
C LEU A 144 10.06 22.35 -11.74
N GLY A 145 11.14 21.71 -12.18
CA GLY A 145 11.13 20.33 -12.68
C GLY A 145 10.71 19.33 -11.60
N LEU A 146 11.22 19.47 -10.38
CA LEU A 146 10.86 18.64 -9.23
C LEU A 146 9.39 18.83 -8.84
N LEU A 147 8.91 20.08 -8.82
CA LEU A 147 7.50 20.38 -8.58
C LEU A 147 6.59 19.75 -9.64
N LEU A 148 6.95 19.89 -10.92
CA LEU A 148 6.19 19.28 -12.02
C LEU A 148 6.15 17.76 -11.90
N PHE A 149 7.27 17.12 -11.57
CA PHE A 149 7.37 15.68 -11.34
C PHE A 149 6.33 15.21 -10.31
N TYR A 150 6.33 15.82 -9.11
CA TYR A 150 5.43 15.42 -8.03
C TYR A 150 3.97 15.83 -8.25
N VAL A 151 3.71 16.97 -8.90
CA VAL A 151 2.35 17.37 -9.29
C VAL A 151 1.77 16.36 -10.27
N LEU A 152 2.54 15.94 -11.29
CA LEU A 152 2.10 14.95 -12.25
C LEU A 152 1.87 13.59 -11.58
N THR A 153 2.78 13.15 -10.71
CA THR A 153 2.59 11.94 -9.89
C THR A 153 1.29 12.01 -9.07
N GLY A 154 1.04 13.16 -8.42
CA GLY A 154 -0.14 13.40 -7.61
C GLY A 154 -1.45 13.36 -8.42
N ILE A 155 -1.46 13.96 -9.61
CA ILE A 155 -2.62 13.94 -10.53
C ILE A 155 -2.95 12.50 -10.94
N ILE A 156 -1.95 11.73 -11.39
CA ILE A 156 -2.15 10.34 -11.80
C ILE A 156 -2.65 9.50 -10.63
N LEU A 157 -2.01 9.62 -9.46
CA LEU A 157 -2.42 8.90 -8.27
C LEU A 157 -3.86 9.25 -7.84
N PHE A 158 -4.21 10.53 -7.87
CA PHE A 158 -5.57 10.99 -7.59
C PHE A 158 -6.58 10.35 -8.55
N MET A 159 -6.26 10.28 -9.84
CA MET A 159 -7.12 9.63 -10.84
C MET A 159 -7.29 8.13 -10.58
N ILE A 160 -6.20 7.42 -10.21
CA ILE A 160 -6.26 6.00 -9.81
C ILE A 160 -7.14 5.82 -8.57
N ILE A 161 -6.97 6.65 -7.55
CA ILE A 161 -7.78 6.61 -6.32
C ILE A 161 -9.25 6.86 -6.64
N GLN A 162 -9.58 7.93 -7.38
CA GLN A 162 -10.96 8.23 -7.77
C GLN A 162 -11.59 7.05 -8.52
N SER A 163 -10.85 6.50 -9.47
CA SER A 163 -11.28 5.36 -10.26
C SER A 163 -11.58 4.15 -9.38
N ARG A 164 -10.67 3.80 -8.47
CA ARG A 164 -10.84 2.65 -7.59
C ARG A 164 -11.96 2.85 -6.58
N MET A 165 -12.06 4.04 -5.98
CA MET A 165 -13.10 4.40 -5.02
C MET A 165 -14.50 4.32 -5.64
N LYS A 166 -14.64 4.76 -6.88
CA LYS A 166 -15.88 4.63 -7.66
C LYS A 166 -16.23 3.17 -7.92
N SER A 167 -15.27 2.36 -8.36
CA SER A 167 -15.48 0.92 -8.58
C SER A 167 -15.95 0.21 -7.31
N LEU A 168 -15.29 0.47 -6.18
CA LEU A 168 -15.67 -0.08 -4.88
C LEU A 168 -17.07 0.39 -4.45
N LYS A 169 -17.41 1.65 -4.69
CA LYS A 169 -18.72 2.20 -4.37
C LYS A 169 -19.85 1.56 -5.19
N THR A 170 -19.64 1.38 -6.49
CA THR A 170 -20.60 0.68 -7.36
C THR A 170 -20.79 -0.77 -6.93
N ARG A 171 -19.71 -1.48 -6.56
CA ARG A 171 -19.80 -2.84 -6.03
C ARG A 171 -20.54 -2.89 -4.70
N LEU A 172 -20.23 -1.97 -3.78
CA LEU A 172 -20.82 -1.91 -2.44
C LEU A 172 -22.33 -1.64 -2.50
N TYR A 173 -22.75 -0.65 -3.28
CA TYR A 173 -24.14 -0.19 -3.30
C TYR A 173 -24.98 -0.75 -4.46
N GLY A 174 -24.39 -1.49 -5.40
CA GLY A 174 -25.08 -1.97 -6.59
C GLY A 174 -25.53 -0.87 -7.56
N VAL A 175 -25.11 0.39 -7.31
CA VAL A 175 -25.45 1.53 -8.16
C VAL A 175 -24.45 1.56 -9.32
N GLN A 176 -24.85 0.98 -10.46
CA GLN A 176 -24.17 1.22 -11.73
C GLN A 176 -24.36 2.69 -12.09
N ASP A 177 -23.27 3.42 -12.19
CA ASP A 177 -23.28 4.75 -12.78
C ASP A 177 -22.67 4.61 -14.20
N PRO A 178 -23.48 4.53 -15.25
CA PRO A 178 -22.97 4.34 -16.61
C PRO A 178 -22.12 5.53 -17.09
N SER A 179 -22.43 6.75 -16.63
CA SER A 179 -21.64 7.96 -16.93
C SER A 179 -20.22 7.89 -16.35
N ALA A 180 -20.12 7.13 -15.26
CA ALA A 180 -18.92 7.00 -14.49
C ALA A 180 -17.93 6.00 -15.09
N THR A 181 -18.45 4.89 -15.62
CA THR A 181 -17.70 3.86 -16.34
C THR A 181 -17.20 4.41 -17.68
N ALA A 182 -18.03 5.16 -18.41
CA ALA A 182 -17.66 5.78 -19.68
C ALA A 182 -16.51 6.79 -19.55
N LYS A 183 -16.50 7.62 -18.49
CA LYS A 183 -15.39 8.53 -18.19
C LYS A 183 -14.10 7.79 -17.80
N GLN A 184 -14.21 6.66 -17.10
CA GLN A 184 -13.06 5.83 -16.76
C GLN A 184 -12.47 5.12 -17.98
N GLN A 185 -13.31 4.58 -18.88
CA GLN A 185 -12.86 3.97 -20.12
C GLN A 185 -12.14 4.98 -21.01
N LYS A 186 -12.73 6.16 -21.27
CA LYS A 186 -12.05 7.22 -22.02
C LYS A 186 -10.72 7.64 -21.40
N PHE A 187 -10.65 7.68 -20.07
CA PHE A 187 -9.43 8.04 -19.37
C PHE A 187 -8.34 6.95 -19.45
N ILE A 188 -8.73 5.68 -19.29
CA ILE A 188 -7.84 4.55 -19.52
C ILE A 188 -7.34 4.59 -20.97
N GLU A 189 -8.22 4.81 -21.94
CA GLU A 189 -7.89 4.91 -23.35
C GLU A 189 -6.88 6.03 -23.64
N VAL A 190 -7.06 7.22 -23.06
CA VAL A 190 -6.11 8.35 -23.16
C VAL A 190 -4.77 8.02 -22.51
N ILE A 191 -4.74 7.45 -21.29
CA ILE A 191 -3.48 7.06 -20.64
C ILE A 191 -2.77 5.95 -21.39
N THR A 192 -3.51 4.95 -21.88
CA THR A 192 -2.94 3.82 -22.61
C THR A 192 -2.42 4.28 -23.97
N GLY A 193 -3.11 5.23 -24.62
CA GLY A 193 -2.65 5.89 -25.84
C GLY A 193 -1.39 6.73 -25.62
N LEU A 194 -1.33 7.54 -24.56
CA LEU A 194 -0.15 8.34 -24.22
C LEU A 194 1.03 7.45 -23.79
N GLY A 195 0.79 6.43 -22.96
CA GLY A 195 1.81 5.46 -22.56
C GLY A 195 2.35 4.67 -23.74
N GLY A 196 1.48 4.26 -24.67
CA GLY A 196 1.87 3.61 -25.92
C GLY A 196 2.74 4.51 -26.80
N LEU A 197 2.38 5.79 -26.95
CA LEU A 197 3.20 6.77 -27.69
C LEU A 197 4.56 7.00 -27.05
N ILE A 198 4.64 7.06 -25.71
CA ILE A 198 5.90 7.18 -24.98
C ILE A 198 6.77 5.93 -25.18
N VAL A 199 6.20 4.73 -25.12
CA VAL A 199 6.92 3.46 -25.33
C VAL A 199 7.41 3.34 -26.79
N VAL A 200 6.56 3.66 -27.76
CA VAL A 200 6.93 3.67 -29.18
C VAL A 200 8.01 4.71 -29.47
N GLY A 201 7.89 5.90 -28.88
CA GLY A 201 8.91 6.95 -28.95
C GLY A 201 10.23 6.49 -28.34
N TRP A 202 10.20 5.83 -27.19
CA TRP A 202 11.38 5.28 -26.53
C TRP A 202 12.05 4.15 -27.34
N LEU A 203 11.26 3.24 -27.91
CA LEU A 203 11.78 2.17 -28.78
C LEU A 203 12.41 2.72 -30.05
N ALA A 204 11.78 3.72 -30.69
CA ALA A 204 12.33 4.40 -31.85
C ALA A 204 13.64 5.14 -31.51
N LEU A 205 13.68 5.82 -30.36
CA LEU A 205 14.89 6.48 -29.85
C LEU A 205 16.02 5.47 -29.62
N LYS A 206 15.73 4.32 -29.00
CA LYS A 206 16.70 3.24 -28.74
C LYS A 206 17.18 2.54 -30.02
N PHE A 207 16.31 2.44 -31.02
CA PHE A 207 16.68 1.91 -32.34
C PHE A 207 17.63 2.84 -33.08
N LEU A 208 17.37 4.15 -33.06
CA LEU A 208 18.21 5.17 -33.71
C LEU A 208 19.52 5.43 -32.96
N PHE A 209 19.52 5.25 -31.64
CA PHE A 209 20.67 5.46 -30.77
C PHE A 209 20.81 4.29 -29.79
N PRO A 210 21.50 3.19 -30.19
CA PRO A 210 21.58 1.96 -29.40
C PRO A 210 22.24 2.13 -28.02
N GLN A 211 23.07 3.17 -27.86
CA GLN A 211 23.74 3.54 -26.61
C GLN A 211 22.82 4.30 -25.63
N VAL A 212 21.60 4.68 -26.06
CA VAL A 212 20.59 5.25 -25.16
C VAL A 212 20.26 4.24 -24.06
N GLY A 213 20.62 4.60 -22.82
CA GLY A 213 20.36 3.78 -21.63
C GLY A 213 21.56 3.00 -21.11
N GLU A 214 22.76 3.17 -21.67
CA GLU A 214 23.97 2.85 -20.93
C GLU A 214 24.05 3.77 -19.69
N VAL A 215 24.21 3.19 -18.50
CA VAL A 215 24.25 3.90 -17.21
C VAL A 215 25.62 4.57 -17.05
N LYS A 216 25.87 5.58 -17.89
CA LYS A 216 26.84 6.64 -17.63
C LYS A 216 26.05 7.91 -17.31
N ALA A 217 26.66 8.84 -16.58
CA ALA A 217 26.08 10.14 -16.24
C ALA A 217 25.93 11.08 -17.48
N ASP A 218 25.48 10.55 -18.61
CA ASP A 218 25.17 11.28 -19.82
C ASP A 218 23.66 11.62 -19.85
N PHE A 219 23.29 12.66 -20.60
CA PHE A 219 21.93 13.21 -20.67
C PHE A 219 20.81 12.15 -20.79
N LEU A 220 21.03 11.14 -21.63
CA LEU A 220 20.07 10.04 -21.85
C LEU A 220 19.97 9.08 -20.66
N GLY A 221 21.08 8.78 -20.00
CA GLY A 221 21.11 7.95 -18.79
C GLY A 221 20.34 8.62 -17.65
N THR A 222 20.55 9.92 -17.46
CA THR A 222 19.84 10.73 -16.46
C THR A 222 18.33 10.78 -16.72
N ILE A 223 17.90 11.03 -17.97
CA ILE A 223 16.47 11.00 -18.32
C ILE A 223 15.86 9.63 -18.08
N SER A 224 16.56 8.55 -18.47
CA SER A 224 16.10 7.18 -18.28
C SER A 224 15.90 6.85 -16.79
N PHE A 225 16.87 7.23 -15.95
CA PHE A 225 16.80 7.05 -14.50
C PHE A 225 15.62 7.80 -13.87
N ILE A 226 15.42 9.08 -14.22
CA ILE A 226 14.28 9.88 -13.74
C ILE A 226 12.95 9.23 -14.17
N GLY A 227 12.86 8.79 -15.43
CA GLY A 227 11.69 8.09 -15.95
C GLY A 227 11.40 6.79 -15.20
N MET A 228 12.42 5.97 -14.94
CA MET A 228 12.30 4.73 -14.17
C MET A 228 11.75 5.00 -12.76
N VAL A 229 12.29 6.00 -12.06
CA VAL A 229 11.81 6.37 -10.73
C VAL A 229 10.35 6.84 -10.79
N PHE A 230 9.99 7.66 -11.78
CA PHE A 230 8.62 8.12 -11.97
C PHE A 230 7.63 6.96 -12.15
N PHE A 231 7.89 6.07 -13.11
CA PHE A 231 7.01 4.94 -13.39
C PHE A 231 6.99 3.92 -12.26
N GLY A 232 8.14 3.62 -11.67
CA GLY A 232 8.24 2.75 -10.49
C GLY A 232 7.36 3.26 -9.35
N ASN A 233 7.44 4.56 -9.05
CA ASN A 233 6.62 5.20 -8.02
C ASN A 233 5.12 5.08 -8.31
N ILE A 234 4.70 5.35 -9.56
CA ILE A 234 3.30 5.20 -10.00
C ILE A 234 2.82 3.76 -9.86
N ILE A 235 3.62 2.77 -10.27
CA ILE A 235 3.26 1.36 -10.19
C ILE A 235 3.10 0.94 -8.72
N THR A 236 4.05 1.29 -7.85
CA THR A 236 3.99 0.90 -6.43
C THR A 236 2.81 1.55 -5.72
N LEU A 237 2.59 2.86 -5.91
CA LEU A 237 1.43 3.56 -5.34
C LEU A 237 0.11 3.05 -5.92
N GLY A 238 0.07 2.79 -7.23
CA GLY A 238 -1.07 2.20 -7.92
C GLY A 238 -1.43 0.83 -7.36
N MET A 239 -0.44 -0.04 -7.09
CA MET A 239 -0.64 -1.34 -6.45
C MET A 239 -1.27 -1.19 -5.05
N LEU A 240 -0.76 -0.27 -4.23
CA LEU A 240 -1.31 -0.01 -2.89
C LEU A 240 -2.79 0.40 -2.96
N VAL A 241 -3.15 1.25 -3.92
CA VAL A 241 -4.54 1.73 -4.10
C VAL A 241 -5.43 0.67 -4.72
N VAL A 242 -4.98 -0.02 -5.77
CA VAL A 242 -5.83 -0.95 -6.55
C VAL A 242 -6.01 -2.27 -5.83
N MET A 243 -4.97 -2.79 -5.17
CA MET A 243 -4.98 -4.11 -4.55
C MET A 243 -5.19 -4.04 -3.03
N MET A 244 -4.42 -3.21 -2.35
CA MET A 244 -4.32 -3.29 -0.88
C MET A 244 -5.43 -2.51 -0.16
N LEU A 245 -5.86 -1.36 -0.70
CA LEU A 245 -6.97 -0.58 -0.17
C LEU A 245 -8.31 -1.35 -0.13
N PRO A 246 -8.75 -2.05 -1.20
CA PRO A 246 -9.95 -2.88 -1.18
C PRO A 246 -9.95 -3.93 -0.06
N TYR A 247 -8.83 -4.63 0.11
CA TYR A 247 -8.70 -5.64 1.17
C TYR A 247 -8.76 -5.00 2.55
N SER A 248 -8.13 -3.83 2.73
CA SER A 248 -8.21 -3.05 3.97
C SER A 248 -9.65 -2.59 4.26
N LEU A 249 -10.40 -2.17 3.23
CA LEU A 249 -11.82 -1.81 3.34
C LEU A 249 -12.68 -3.02 3.73
N TYR A 250 -12.42 -4.19 3.16
CA TYR A 250 -13.11 -5.43 3.54
C TYR A 250 -12.82 -5.81 5.00
N GLY A 251 -11.55 -5.72 5.43
CA GLY A 251 -11.16 -5.91 6.83
C GLY A 251 -11.83 -4.91 7.79
N TYR A 252 -12.01 -3.66 7.37
CA TYR A 252 -12.78 -2.67 8.12
C TYR A 252 -14.23 -3.13 8.35
N TYR A 253 -14.91 -3.63 7.31
CA TYR A 253 -16.28 -4.12 7.43
C TYR A 253 -16.40 -5.38 8.27
N ARG A 254 -15.47 -6.34 8.15
CA ARG A 254 -15.44 -7.52 9.04
C ARG A 254 -15.24 -7.14 10.50
N ASN A 255 -14.48 -6.07 10.78
CA ASN A 255 -14.36 -5.58 12.15
C ASN A 255 -15.61 -4.80 12.61
N LYS A 256 -16.30 -4.10 11.71
CA LYS A 256 -17.49 -3.30 12.02
C LYS A 256 -18.71 -4.18 12.29
N TYR A 257 -18.89 -5.24 11.52
CA TYR A 257 -20.03 -6.18 11.56
C TYR A 257 -19.55 -7.59 11.97
N SER A 258 -18.72 -7.66 13.02
CA SER A 258 -17.98 -8.89 13.36
C SER A 258 -18.89 -10.07 13.68
N GLU A 259 -19.95 -9.86 14.46
CA GLU A 259 -20.90 -10.93 14.78
C GLU A 259 -21.69 -11.38 13.55
N GLU A 260 -22.18 -10.44 12.75
CA GLU A 260 -22.95 -10.77 11.55
C GLU A 260 -22.11 -11.54 10.53
N TYR A 261 -20.82 -11.21 10.39
CA TYR A 261 -19.89 -11.98 9.57
C TYR A 261 -19.57 -13.35 10.18
N ARG A 262 -19.44 -13.45 11.50
CA ARG A 262 -19.21 -14.74 12.19
C ARG A 262 -20.38 -15.70 11.94
N GLU A 263 -21.60 -15.24 12.17
CA GLU A 263 -22.83 -16.01 11.97
C GLU A 263 -23.01 -16.39 10.50
N PHE A 264 -22.78 -15.44 9.59
CA PHE A 264 -22.84 -15.69 8.14
C PHE A 264 -21.82 -16.73 7.66
N GLU A 265 -20.63 -16.74 8.25
CA GLU A 265 -19.58 -17.73 7.93
C GLU A 265 -19.75 -19.05 8.70
N GLY A 266 -20.78 -19.17 9.56
CA GLY A 266 -21.07 -20.38 10.34
C GLY A 266 -20.00 -20.71 11.39
N LYS A 267 -19.31 -19.69 11.92
CA LYS A 267 -18.19 -19.84 12.85
C LYS A 267 -18.66 -19.78 14.32
N SER A 268 -18.17 -20.69 15.16
CA SER A 268 -18.39 -20.61 16.61
C SER A 268 -17.69 -19.39 17.21
N LEU A 269 -18.06 -18.98 18.44
CA LEU A 269 -17.34 -17.90 19.12
C LEU A 269 -15.86 -18.23 19.28
N GLU A 270 -15.53 -19.48 19.62
CA GLU A 270 -14.14 -19.92 19.76
C GLU A 270 -13.36 -19.84 18.45
N GLU A 271 -13.92 -20.34 17.34
CA GLU A 271 -13.24 -20.28 16.04
C GLU A 271 -13.00 -18.85 15.55
N TRP A 272 -13.92 -17.94 15.87
CA TRP A 272 -13.84 -16.55 15.43
C TRP A 272 -12.91 -15.71 16.30
N TYR A 273 -13.13 -15.76 17.62
CA TYR A 273 -12.46 -14.89 18.57
C TYR A 273 -11.19 -15.51 19.16
N GLY A 274 -11.17 -16.83 19.32
CA GLY A 274 -10.13 -17.58 20.01
C GLY A 274 -10.29 -17.56 21.53
N LYS A 275 -9.95 -18.68 22.19
CA LYS A 275 -10.07 -18.86 23.66
C LYS A 275 -9.52 -17.69 24.47
N LYS A 276 -8.31 -17.20 24.12
CA LYS A 276 -7.65 -16.13 24.88
C LYS A 276 -8.45 -14.82 24.88
N TYR A 277 -9.15 -14.52 23.78
CA TYR A 277 -9.97 -13.32 23.69
C TYR A 277 -11.24 -13.50 24.52
N LEU A 278 -11.92 -14.64 24.38
CA LEU A 278 -13.15 -14.95 25.12
C LEU A 278 -12.93 -15.01 26.64
N ASN A 279 -11.78 -15.48 27.11
CA ASN A 279 -11.43 -15.45 28.53
C ASN A 279 -11.40 -14.04 29.12
N LYS A 280 -11.11 -13.03 28.30
CA LYS A 280 -11.11 -11.61 28.69
C LYS A 280 -12.46 -10.93 28.45
N HIS A 281 -13.32 -11.55 27.64
CA HIS A 281 -14.58 -11.01 27.14
C HIS A 281 -15.71 -12.01 27.41
N LYS A 282 -15.89 -12.36 28.68
CA LYS A 282 -16.87 -13.38 29.11
C LYS A 282 -18.32 -12.95 28.83
N GLU A 283 -18.57 -11.65 28.67
CA GLU A 283 -19.86 -11.10 28.25
C GLU A 283 -20.35 -11.70 26.93
N LEU A 284 -19.45 -11.97 25.98
CA LEU A 284 -19.81 -12.57 24.68
C LEU A 284 -20.35 -14.00 24.79
N LEU A 285 -19.91 -14.73 25.82
CA LEU A 285 -20.36 -16.11 26.07
C LEU A 285 -21.74 -16.13 26.72
N LYS A 286 -21.96 -15.22 27.67
CA LYS A 286 -23.22 -15.08 28.38
C LYS A 286 -24.36 -14.65 27.46
N ASP A 287 -24.09 -13.74 26.53
CA ASP A 287 -25.08 -13.25 25.58
C ASP A 287 -25.57 -14.32 24.58
N LYS A 288 -24.83 -15.43 24.43
CA LYS A 288 -25.07 -16.47 23.42
C LYS A 288 -25.36 -17.86 23.99
N ASN A 289 -25.31 -18.04 25.32
CA ASN A 289 -25.41 -19.35 25.98
C ASN A 289 -24.47 -20.41 25.38
N GLU A 290 -23.29 -20.01 24.88
CA GLU A 290 -22.28 -20.93 24.35
C GLU A 290 -21.32 -21.32 25.49
N GLU A 291 -21.29 -22.60 25.86
CA GLU A 291 -20.27 -23.15 26.77
C GLU A 291 -19.03 -23.55 25.98
N ILE A 292 -17.87 -23.12 26.47
CA ILE A 292 -16.57 -23.51 25.89
C ILE A 292 -15.85 -24.34 26.94
N ASN A 293 -15.29 -25.48 26.54
CA ASN A 293 -14.33 -26.22 27.36
C ASN A 293 -13.04 -25.40 27.48
N LEU A 294 -12.99 -24.61 28.56
CA LEU A 294 -11.91 -23.68 28.90
C LEU A 294 -10.61 -24.41 29.25
#